data_AF-A0A524G5X8-F1
#
_entry.id   AF-A0A524G5X8-F1
#
_cell.length_a   1.000
_cell.length_b   1.000
_cell.length_c   1.000
_cell.angle_alpha   90.00
_cell.angle_beta   90.00
_cell.angle_gamma   90.00
#
_symmetry.space_group_name_H-M   'P 1'
#
loop_
_entity.id
_entity.type
_entity.pdbx_description
1 polymer ?
#
loop_
_entity_poly.entity_id
_entity_poly.type
_entity_poly.pdbx_seq_one_letter_code
_entity_poly.pdbx_strand_id
1 'polypeptide(L)' 'MFPDLAAQIDSIGGIIGILLHPSPDFLVQLPIYLGVVLIMVIAMWIGYTMVTTPAPEPLEDFDFDEEEVTEKKEE' A
#
# COMPACT_ATOMS: atom_id res chain seq x y z
N MET A 1 -1.09 6.79 39.09
CA MET A 1 -2.45 6.63 38.58
C MET A 1 -2.42 5.42 37.67
N PHE A 2 -2.84 4.25 38.14
CA PHE A 2 -2.79 3.02 37.35
C PHE A 2 -3.98 3.01 36.38
N PRO A 3 -3.79 2.69 35.10
CA PRO A 3 -4.91 2.55 34.17
C PRO A 3 -5.81 1.39 34.60
N ASP A 4 -7.12 1.55 34.46
CA ASP A 4 -8.12 0.57 34.86
C ASP A 4 -7.92 -0.74 34.08
N LEU A 5 -7.48 -1.77 34.79
CA LEU A 5 -7.20 -3.09 34.23
C LEU A 5 -8.49 -3.76 33.75
N ALA A 6 -9.62 -3.47 34.40
CA ALA A 6 -10.93 -3.98 33.98
C ALA A 6 -11.32 -3.40 32.62
N ALA A 7 -11.18 -2.09 32.43
CA ALA A 7 -11.42 -1.45 31.13
C ALA A 7 -10.50 -1.98 30.01
N GLN A 8 -9.24 -2.32 30.31
CA GLN A 8 -8.35 -2.93 29.33
C GLN A 8 -8.79 -4.36 28.96
N ILE A 9 -9.20 -5.16 29.95
CA ILE A 9 -9.69 -6.53 29.72
C ILE A 9 -11.01 -6.51 28.95
N ASP A 10 -11.92 -5.58 29.24
CA ASP A 10 -13.17 -5.41 28.48
C ASP A 10 -12.90 -4.94 27.05
N SER A 11 -11.93 -4.05 26.85
CA SER A 11 -11.50 -3.64 25.51
C SER A 11 -10.90 -4.82 24.73
N ILE A 12 -10.12 -5.68 25.38
CA ILE A 12 -9.54 -6.89 24.76
C ILE A 12 -10.64 -7.93 24.49
N GLY A 13 -11.56 -8.12 25.44
CA GLY A 13 -12.70 -9.02 25.33
C GLY A 13 -13.67 -8.61 24.21
N GLY A 14 -13.85 -7.31 23.99
CA GLY A 14 -14.62 -6.77 22.86
C GLY A 14 -13.98 -7.08 21.50
N ILE A 15 -12.66 -6.93 21.37
CA ILE A 15 -11.91 -7.25 20.14
C ILE A 15 -11.95 -8.76 19.87
N ILE A 16 -11.75 -9.58 20.90
CA ILE A 16 -11.82 -11.04 20.80
C ILE A 16 -13.24 -11.52 20.50
N GLY A 17 -14.27 -10.85 21.05
CA GLY A 17 -15.67 -11.14 20.80
C GLY A 17 -16.08 -10.89 19.34
N ILE A 18 -15.61 -9.81 18.73
CA ILE A 18 -15.82 -9.52 17.30
C ILE A 18 -15.16 -10.59 16.41
N LEU A 19 -14.02 -11.15 16.84
CA LEU A 19 -13.30 -12.19 16.10
C LEU A 19 -13.95 -13.57 16.23
N LEU A 20 -14.45 -13.94 17.42
CA LEU A 20 -15.04 -15.27 17.69
C LEU A 20 -16.51 -15.38 17.25
N HIS A 21 -17.23 -14.26 17.11
CA HIS A 21 -18.60 -14.23 16.63
C HIS A 21 -18.84 -13.02 15.70
N PRO A 22 -18.32 -13.07 14.46
CA PRO A 22 -18.51 -11.97 13.54
C PRO A 22 -19.98 -11.86 13.15
N SER A 23 -20.55 -10.66 13.27
CA SER A 23 -21.87 -10.38 12.74
C SER A 23 -21.86 -10.46 11.21
N PRO A 24 -22.95 -10.92 10.57
CA PRO A 24 -23.03 -10.99 9.11
C PRO A 24 -22.75 -9.65 8.42
N ASP A 25 -23.19 -8.54 9.01
CA ASP A 25 -22.96 -7.19 8.48
C ASP A 25 -21.47 -6.82 8.48
N PHE A 26 -20.73 -7.20 9.53
CA PHE A 26 -19.29 -6.95 9.62
C PHE A 26 -18.52 -7.67 8.51
N LEU A 27 -18.90 -8.89 8.16
CA LEU A 27 -18.26 -9.66 7.08
C LEU A 27 -18.46 -9.03 5.71
N VAL A 28 -19.59 -8.37 5.46
CA VAL A 28 -19.87 -7.66 4.20
C VAL A 28 -19.11 -6.33 4.15
N GLN A 29 -19.00 -5.63 5.28
CA GLN A 29 -18.35 -4.32 5.34
C GLN A 29 -16.81 -4.42 5.32
N LEU A 30 -16.24 -5.47 5.89
CA LEU A 30 -14.81 -5.71 5.96
C LEU A 30 -14.08 -5.59 4.60
N PRO A 31 -14.50 -6.25 3.50
CA PRO A 31 -13.82 -6.12 2.21
C PRO A 31 -13.92 -4.71 1.62
N ILE A 32 -15.01 -3.98 1.89
CA ILE A 32 -15.18 -2.61 1.42
C ILE A 32 -14.16 -1.70 2.11
N TYR A 33 -14.06 -1.78 3.44
CA TYR A 33 -13.07 -1.02 4.19
C TYR A 33 -11.65 -1.41 3.82
N LEU A 34 -11.37 -2.71 3.68
CA LEU A 34 -10.05 -3.19 3.28
C LEU A 34 -9.66 -2.67 1.91
N GLY A 35 -10.59 -2.62 0.95
CA GLY A 35 -10.37 -2.03 -0.37
C GLY A 35 -10.02 -0.54 -0.30
N VAL A 36 -10.76 0.24 0.50
CA VAL A 36 -10.47 1.68 0.69
C VAL A 36 -9.09 1.88 1.31
N VAL A 37 -8.79 1.16 2.39
CA VAL A 37 -7.48 1.24 3.07
C VAL A 37 -6.35 0.84 2.14
N LEU A 38 -6.51 -0.23 1.35
CA LEU A 38 -5.52 -0.67 0.38
C LEU A 38 -5.19 0.45 -0.64
N ILE A 39 -6.22 1.09 -1.20
CA ILE A 39 -6.04 2.19 -2.16
C ILE A 39 -5.32 3.37 -1.49
N MET A 40 -5.71 3.73 -0.26
CA MET A 40 -5.04 4.82 0.48
C MET A 40 -3.57 4.52 0.75
N VAL A 41 -3.23 3.27 1.11
CA VAL A 41 -1.84 2.84 1.32
C VAL A 41 -1.04 2.91 0.02
N ILE A 42 -1.61 2.47 -1.10
CA ILE A 42 -0.95 2.55 -2.41
C ILE A 42 -0.72 4.02 -2.80
N ALA A 43 -1.72 4.89 -2.65
CA ALA A 43 -1.58 6.30 -2.97
C ALA A 43 -0.51 6.98 -2.09
N MET A 44 -0.49 6.67 -0.79
CA MET A 44 0.54 7.14 0.13
C MET A 44 1.93 6.64 -0.27
N TRP A 45 2.05 5.37 -0.67
CA TRP A 45 3.31 4.78 -1.11
C TRP A 45 3.84 5.46 -2.38
N ILE A 46 2.98 5.64 -3.40
CA ILE A 46 3.36 6.32 -4.64
C ILE A 46 3.79 7.76 -4.35
N GLY A 47 3.02 8.48 -3.54
CA GLY A 47 3.36 9.84 -3.12
C GLY A 47 4.70 9.91 -2.38
N TYR A 48 4.97 8.94 -1.50
CA TYR A 48 6.24 8.81 -0.82
C TYR A 48 7.39 8.57 -1.81
N THR A 49 7.24 7.63 -2.74
CA THR A 49 8.31 7.31 -3.71
C THR A 49 8.67 8.49 -4.59
N MET A 50 7.68 9.27 -5.05
CA MET A 50 7.90 10.46 -5.91
C MET A 50 8.70 11.56 -5.21
N VAL A 51 8.50 11.76 -3.91
CA VAL A 51 9.26 12.74 -3.12
C VAL A 51 10.69 12.26 -2.87
N THR A 52 10.89 10.95 -2.77
CA THR A 52 12.20 10.36 -2.49
C THR A 52 13.06 10.06 -3.72
N THR A 53 12.53 10.21 -4.94
CA THR A 53 13.31 10.04 -6.17
C THR A 53 14.00 11.36 -6.54
N PRO A 54 15.34 11.48 -6.41
CA PRO A 54 16.08 12.59 -7.00
C PRO A 54 15.89 12.55 -8.52
N ALA A 55 15.86 13.71 -9.17
CA ALA A 55 15.69 13.80 -10.61
C ALA A 55 16.70 12.86 -11.30
N PRO A 56 16.24 12.02 -12.25
CA PRO A 56 17.14 11.12 -12.96
C PRO A 56 18.26 11.94 -13.62
N GLU A 57 19.49 11.43 -13.58
CA GLU A 57 20.62 12.10 -14.24
C GLU A 57 20.27 12.32 -15.73
N PRO A 58 20.62 13.49 -16.30
CA PRO A 58 20.39 13.77 -17.71
C PRO A 58 21.01 12.66 -18.55
N LEU A 59 20.24 12.09 -19.48
CA LEU A 59 20.65 11.04 -20.41
C LEU A 59 21.65 11.56 -21.48
N GLU A 60 22.55 12.47 -21.13
CA GLU A 60 23.61 12.97 -22.01
C GLU A 60 24.73 11.92 -22.24
N ASP A 61 24.75 10.83 -21.47
CA ASP A 61 25.73 9.74 -21.59
C ASP A 61 25.17 8.44 -22.23
N PHE A 62 23.92 8.44 -22.70
CA PHE A 62 23.42 7.35 -23.54
C PHE A 62 23.57 7.76 -25.02
N ASP A 63 24.72 7.43 -25.60
CA ASP A 63 24.93 7.40 -27.06
C ASP A 63 23.95 6.39 -27.69
N PHE A 64 22.74 6.84 -28.02
CA PHE A 64 21.71 6.10 -28.74
C PHE A 64 21.95 6.06 -30.27
N ASP A 65 23.19 6.17 -30.73
CA ASP A 65 23.48 6.40 -32.16
C ASP A 65 23.98 5.17 -32.94
N GLU A 66 24.19 3.97 -32.35
CA GLU A 66 24.80 2.86 -33.11
C GLU A 66 23.98 1.56 -33.29
N GLU A 67 22.92 1.28 -32.52
CA GLU A 67 22.24 -0.05 -32.61
C GLU A 67 20.87 -0.07 -33.32
N GLU A 68 20.18 1.06 -33.54
CA GLU A 68 18.85 1.04 -34.17
C GLU A 68 18.84 0.96 -35.72
N VAL A 69 19.98 1.10 -36.39
CA VAL A 69 20.04 1.10 -37.87
C VAL A 69 20.19 -0.31 -38.47
N THR A 70 20.60 -1.31 -37.67
CA THR A 70 20.87 -2.67 -38.19
C THR A 70 19.69 -3.63 -38.08
N GLU A 71 18.81 -3.53 -37.08
CA GLU A 71 17.70 -4.48 -36.95
C GLU A 71 16.50 -4.20 -37.88
N LYS A 72 16.23 -2.94 -38.26
CA LYS A 72 15.12 -2.62 -39.18
C LYS A 72 15.35 -3.02 -40.65
N LYS A 73 16.48 -3.67 -40.97
CA LYS A 73 16.83 -4.10 -42.33
C LYS A 73 16.85 -5.62 -42.53
N GLU A 74 16.72 -6.43 -41.47
CA GLU A 74 16.82 -7.90 -41.59
C GLU A 74 15.69 -8.74 -40.95
N GLU A 75 14.63 -8.14 -40.37
CA GLU A 75 13.42 -8.91 -39.95
C GLU A 75 12.10 -8.37 -40.52
#